data_AF-A0A9D6K1P3-F1
#
_entry.id   AF-A0A9D6K1P3-F1
#
_cell.length_a   1.000
_cell.length_b   1.000
_cell.length_c   1.000
_cell.angle_alpha   90.00
_cell.angle_beta   90.00
_cell.angle_gamma   90.00
#
_symmetry.space_group_name_H-M   'P 1'
#
loop_
_entity.id
_entity.type
_entity.pdbx_description
1 polymer ?
#
loop_
_entity_poly.entity_id
_entity_poly.type
_entity_poly.pdbx_seq_one_letter_code
_entity_poly.pdbx_strand_id
1 'polypeptide(L)'
;METVSAKNKLTLWLDRETITFGKNFARQNHKSLSQIIYDYLRSLKKKAVQGSEIELTPIVRRMSGIAGSKKLDVKEYYRHLEKKHLHG
;
A
#
# COMPACT_ATOMS: atom_id res chain seq x y z
N MET A 1 -8.19 -17.71 -24.52
CA MET A 1 -6.93 -18.41 -24.14
C MET A 1 -6.82 -18.39 -22.63
N GLU A 2 -7.07 -19.53 -21.98
CA GLU A 2 -6.81 -19.69 -20.55
C GLU A 2 -5.30 -19.72 -20.32
N THR A 3 -4.76 -18.74 -19.61
CA THR A 3 -3.36 -18.77 -19.18
C THR A 3 -3.22 -19.77 -18.03
N VAL A 4 -2.70 -20.97 -18.33
CA VAL A 4 -2.26 -21.90 -17.29
C VAL A 4 -1.15 -21.22 -16.49
N SER A 5 -1.44 -20.85 -15.24
CA SER A 5 -0.48 -20.20 -14.36
C SER A 5 0.63 -21.19 -13.99
N ALA A 6 1.81 -21.06 -14.59
CA ALA A 6 2.97 -21.87 -14.27
C ALA A 6 3.36 -21.73 -12.79
N LYS A 7 3.34 -22.84 -12.05
CA LYS A 7 3.72 -22.90 -10.63
C LYS A 7 5.23 -23.13 -10.51
N ASN A 8 5.95 -22.12 -10.01
CA ASN A 8 7.40 -22.22 -9.75
C ASN A 8 7.68 -22.57 -8.28
N LYS A 9 8.74 -23.33 -8.02
CA LYS A 9 9.23 -23.65 -6.66
C LYS A 9 10.46 -22.78 -6.34
N LEU A 10 10.51 -22.27 -5.12
CA LEU A 10 11.62 -21.48 -4.60
C LEU A 10 12.15 -22.17 -3.34
N THR A 11 13.45 -22.40 -3.28
CA THR A 11 14.15 -22.93 -2.10
C THR A 11 15.03 -21.83 -1.53
N LEU A 12 14.90 -21.57 -0.23
CA LEU A 12 15.69 -20.58 0.50
C LEU A 12 16.59 -21.29 1.51
N TRP A 13 17.84 -20.84 1.62
CA TRP A 13 18.74 -21.26 2.68
C TRP A 13 18.57 -20.33 3.87
N LEU A 14 18.19 -20.90 5.02
CA LEU A 14 17.95 -20.19 6.27
C LEU A 14 18.50 -21.04 7.41
N ASP A 15 18.87 -20.41 8.52
CA ASP A 15 19.25 -21.13 9.72
C ASP A 15 18.05 -21.87 10.34
N ARG A 16 18.36 -22.85 11.20
CA ARG A 16 17.34 -23.71 11.81
C ARG A 16 16.39 -22.96 12.72
N GLU A 17 16.87 -21.94 13.43
CA GLU A 17 16.09 -21.17 14.39
C GLU A 17 15.02 -20.35 13.65
N THR A 18 15.42 -19.67 12.58
CA THR A 18 14.54 -18.92 11.68
C THR A 18 13.46 -19.82 11.07
N ILE A 19 13.83 -21.01 10.58
CA ILE A 19 12.85 -21.97 10.03
C ILE A 19 11.85 -22.41 11.10
N THR A 20 12.32 -22.66 12.32
CA THR A 20 11.49 -23.13 13.43
C THR A 20 10.50 -22.06 13.87
N PHE A 21 10.99 -20.82 14.07
CA PHE A 21 10.16 -19.67 14.37
C PHE A 21 9.08 -19.47 13.30
N GLY A 22 9.46 -19.45 12.03
CA GLY A 22 8.53 -19.26 10.92
C GLY A 22 7.43 -20.33 10.87
N LYS A 23 7.78 -21.60 11.09
CA LYS A 23 6.79 -22.69 11.16
C LYS A 23 5.83 -22.54 12.33
N ASN A 24 6.32 -22.15 13.51
CA ASN A 24 5.48 -21.92 14.69
C ASN A 24 4.52 -20.76 14.49
N PHE A 25 5.02 -19.64 13.96
CA PHE A 25 4.19 -18.49 13.59
C PHE A 25 3.10 -18.88 12.59
N ALA A 26 3.44 -19.67 11.56
CA ALA A 26 2.49 -20.11 10.56
C ALA A 26 1.37 -20.98 11.16
N ARG A 27 1.72 -21.91 12.06
CA ARG A 27 0.76 -22.76 12.77
C ARG A 27 -0.21 -21.94 13.63
N GLN A 28 0.30 -20.97 14.39
CA GLN A 28 -0.52 -20.09 15.22
C GLN A 28 -1.51 -19.26 14.38
N ASN A 29 -1.16 -18.94 13.14
CA ASN A 29 -2.00 -18.20 12.20
C ASN A 29 -2.80 -19.10 11.25
N HIS A 30 -2.88 -20.41 11.52
CA HIS A 30 -3.59 -21.41 10.69
C HIS A 30 -3.19 -21.37 9.20
N LYS A 31 -1.92 -21.08 8.91
CA LYS A 31 -1.35 -21.00 7.55
C LYS A 31 -0.11 -21.88 7.41
N SER A 32 0.27 -22.17 6.16
CA SER A 32 1.59 -22.73 5.87
C SER A 32 2.63 -21.61 5.80
N LEU A 33 3.89 -21.93 6.10
CA LEU A 33 4.99 -20.97 5.96
C LEU A 33 5.09 -20.45 4.51
N SER A 34 4.92 -21.34 3.52
CA SER A 34 4.89 -20.96 2.11
C SER A 34 3.78 -19.97 1.78
N GLN A 35 2.59 -20.12 2.38
CA GLN A 35 1.48 -19.19 2.18
C GLN A 35 1.79 -17.81 2.78
N ILE A 36 2.42 -17.75 3.95
CA ILE A 36 2.82 -16.48 4.58
C ILE A 36 3.83 -15.74 3.70
N ILE A 37 4.86 -16.43 3.23
CA ILE A 37 5.87 -15.82 2.35
C ILE A 37 5.24 -15.38 1.02
N TYR A 38 4.35 -16.20 0.45
CA TYR A 38 3.61 -15.86 -0.76
C TYR A 38 2.76 -14.59 -0.58
N ASP A 39 1.98 -14.52 0.50
CA ASP A 39 1.13 -13.37 0.83
C ASP A 39 2.00 -12.11 1.03
N TYR A 40 3.14 -12.24 1.71
CA TYR A 40 4.08 -11.15 1.93
C TYR A 40 4.66 -10.62 0.61
N LEU A 41 5.20 -11.49 -0.25
CA LEU A 41 5.73 -11.09 -1.56
C LEU A 41 4.66 -10.43 -2.44
N ARG A 42 3.42 -10.92 -2.39
CA ARG A 42 2.29 -10.29 -3.09
C ARG A 42 1.97 -8.91 -2.52
N SER A 43 2.07 -8.73 -1.21
CA SER A 43 1.89 -7.42 -0.55
C SER A 43 2.98 -6.43 -0.98
N LEU A 44 4.23 -6.88 -1.13
CA LEU A 44 5.33 -6.06 -1.64
C LEU A 44 5.08 -5.63 -3.07
N LYS A 45 4.60 -6.54 -3.94
CA LYS A 45 4.21 -6.19 -5.31
C LYS A 45 3.13 -5.12 -5.34
N LYS A 46 2.09 -5.23 -4.49
CA LYS A 46 1.05 -4.19 -4.39
C LYS A 46 1.62 -2.85 -3.98
N LYS A 47 2.51 -2.82 -2.98
CA LYS A 47 3.19 -1.58 -2.54
C LYS A 47 4.08 -0.99 -3.63
N ALA A 48 4.84 -1.82 -4.34
CA ALA A 48 5.70 -1.37 -5.44
C ALA A 48 4.89 -0.82 -6.62
N VAL A 49 3.75 -1.43 -6.96
CA VAL A 49 2.83 -0.94 -7.99
C VAL A 49 2.09 0.33 -7.53
N GLN A 50 1.74 0.45 -6.25
CA GLN A 50 1.19 1.67 -5.66
C GLN A 50 2.23 2.78 -5.47
N GLY A 51 3.51 2.49 -5.68
CA GLY A 51 4.59 3.48 -5.71
C GLY A 51 4.49 4.48 -6.87
N SER A 52 3.61 4.25 -7.85
CA SER A 52 3.27 5.22 -8.90
C SER A 52 1.88 5.85 -8.76
N GLU A 53 0.99 5.31 -7.92
CA GLU A 53 -0.32 5.92 -7.66
C GLU A 53 -0.93 5.33 -6.38
N ILE A 54 -0.69 5.99 -5.26
CA ILE A 54 -1.57 5.84 -4.09
C ILE A 54 -2.85 6.57 -4.47
N GLU A 55 -3.80 5.89 -5.11
CA GLU A 55 -5.18 6.36 -5.15
C GLU A 55 -5.72 6.32 -3.72
N LEU A 56 -5.44 7.38 -2.97
CA LEU A 56 -6.06 7.64 -1.68
C LEU A 56 -7.56 7.68 -1.92
N THR A 57 -8.30 6.73 -1.35
CA THR A 57 -9.76 6.76 -1.39
C THR A 57 -10.23 8.15 -0.93
N PRO A 58 -11.37 8.67 -1.44
CA PRO A 58 -11.78 10.06 -1.18
C PRO A 58 -11.90 10.44 0.31
N ILE A 59 -12.07 9.45 1.18
CA ILE A 59 -12.09 9.59 2.64
C ILE A 59 -10.66 9.72 3.19
N VAL A 60 -9.75 8.82 2.82
CA VAL A 60 -8.36 8.84 3.31
C VAL A 60 -7.64 10.10 2.81
N ARG A 61 -7.96 10.60 1.61
CA ARG A 61 -7.43 11.87 1.07
C ARG A 61 -7.89 13.10 1.85
N ARG A 62 -9.11 13.06 2.40
CA ARG A 62 -9.64 14.13 3.27
C ARG A 62 -9.02 14.07 4.66
N MET A 63 -8.80 12.87 5.20
CA MET A 63 -8.22 12.67 6.53
C MET A 63 -6.71 12.92 6.59
N SER A 64 -5.96 12.56 5.55
CA SER A 64 -4.50 12.71 5.54
C SER A 64 -4.03 14.15 5.35
N GLY A 65 -4.91 15.09 5.02
CA GLY A 65 -4.56 16.50 4.80
C GLY A 65 -3.61 16.72 3.61
N ILE A 66 -3.31 15.66 2.84
CA ILE A 66 -2.52 15.74 1.61
C ILE A 66 -3.45 16.30 0.54
N ALA A 67 -3.67 17.61 0.59
CA ALA A 67 -4.11 18.35 -0.57
C ALA A 67 -3.07 18.04 -1.65
N GLY A 68 -3.49 17.26 -2.64
CA GLY A 68 -2.65 16.90 -3.77
C GLY A 68 -1.95 18.15 -4.27
N SER A 69 -0.70 17.98 -4.65
CA SER A 69 0.26 18.97 -5.16
C SER A 69 -0.31 19.89 -6.24
N LYS A 70 -1.25 20.74 -5.88
CA LYS A 70 -1.51 22.00 -6.53
C LYS A 70 -0.77 22.98 -5.65
N LYS A 71 0.25 23.63 -6.22
CA LYS A 71 0.70 24.91 -5.73
C LYS A 71 -0.57 25.75 -5.60
N LEU A 72 -1.13 25.83 -4.40
CA LEU A 72 -2.14 26.81 -4.06
C LEU A 72 -1.35 28.11 -4.17
N ASP A 73 -1.43 28.71 -5.36
CA ASP A 73 -0.88 30.01 -5.59
C ASP A 73 -1.50 30.89 -4.52
N VAL A 74 -0.66 31.48 -3.69
CA VAL A 74 -1.07 32.28 -2.53
C VAL A 74 -2.07 33.37 -2.98
N LYS A 75 -1.97 33.78 -4.25
CA LYS A 75 -2.91 34.67 -4.94
C LYS A 75 -4.33 34.12 -5.09
N GLU A 76 -4.52 32.83 -5.36
CA GLU A 76 -5.85 32.18 -5.40
C GLU A 76 -6.48 32.11 -4.00
N TYR A 77 -5.67 31.89 -2.96
CA TYR A 77 -6.14 31.88 -1.57
C TYR A 77 -6.66 33.26 -1.16
N TYR A 78 -5.92 34.33 -1.44
CA TYR A 78 -6.38 35.69 -1.15
C TYR A 78 -7.63 36.07 -1.95
N ARG A 79 -7.69 35.72 -3.25
CA ARG A 79 -8.88 35.99 -4.08
C ARG A 79 -10.13 35.26 -3.59
N HIS A 80 -9.97 34.07 -2.99
CA HIS A 80 -11.07 33.32 -2.40
C HIS A 80 -11.57 33.96 -1.10
N LEU A 81 -10.67 34.49 -0.27
CA LEU A 81 -11.02 35.24 0.94
C LEU A 81 -11.74 36.55 0.61
N GLU A 82 -11.28 37.30 -0.40
CA GLU A 82 -11.95 38.53 -0.84
C GLU A 82 -13.38 38.26 -1.32
N LYS A 83 -13.61 37.17 -2.06
CA LYS A 83 -14.94 36.81 -2.56
C LYS A 83 -15.91 36.39 -1.44
N LYS A 84 -15.38 35.81 -0.35
CA LYS A 84 -16.16 35.37 0.81
C LYS A 84 -16.59 36.53 1.70
N HIS A 85 -15.88 37.66 1.65
CA HIS A 85 -16.12 38.82 2.52
C HIS A 85 -16.68 40.06 1.77
N LEU A 86 -16.90 40.00 0.45
CA LEU A 86 -17.52 41.08 -0.33
C LEU A 86 -18.92 40.73 -0.86
N HIS A 87 -19.72 40.04 -0.05
CA HIS A 87 -21.19 40.08 -0.14
C HIS A 87 -21.72 40.45 1.24
N GLY A 88 -21.48 41.70 1.62
CA GLY A 88 -22.34 42.44 2.53
C GLY A 88 -23.37 43.19 1.70
#